data_AF-A0A6J7N035-F1
#
_entry.id   AF-A0A6J7N035-F1
#
_cell.length_a   1.000
_cell.length_b   1.000
_cell.length_c   1.000
_cell.angle_alpha   90.00
_cell.angle_beta   90.00
_cell.angle_gamma   90.00
#
_symmetry.space_group_name_H-M   'P 1'
#
loop_
_entity.id
_entity.type
_entity.pdbx_description
1 polymer ?
#
loop_
_entity_poly.entity_id
_entity_poly.type
_entity_poly.pdbx_seq_one_letter_code
_entity_poly.pdbx_strand_id
1 'polypeptide(L)' 'MELMPQESAISVVTLAELHGLPVITQDNDFAALEGMTGVVVVSV' A
#
# COMPACT_ATOMS: atom_id res chain seq x y z
N MET A 1 -4.42 11.62 31.16
CA MET A 1 -5.25 10.88 30.20
C MET A 1 -4.34 10.58 29.01
N GLU A 2 -3.52 9.53 29.12
CA GLU A 2 -2.57 9.09 28.09
C GLU A 2 -3.29 9.08 26.74
N LEU A 3 -2.91 9.97 25.81
CA LEU A 3 -3.38 9.89 24.44
C LEU A 3 -2.83 8.55 23.93
N MET A 4 -3.71 7.57 23.73
CA MET A 4 -3.34 6.40 22.94
C MET A 4 -2.68 6.94 21.67
N PRO A 5 -1.47 6.50 21.28
CA PRO A 5 -0.92 6.90 20.00
C PRO A 5 -2.01 6.60 18.97
N GLN A 6 -2.44 7.63 18.23
CA GLN A 6 -3.40 7.46 17.13
C GLN A 6 -2.85 6.30 16.29
N GLU A 7 -3.63 5.24 16.10
CA GLU A 7 -3.16 4.02 15.44
C GLU A 7 -2.39 4.41 14.18
N SER A 8 -1.08 4.17 14.17
CA SER A 8 -0.25 4.46 13.01
C SER A 8 -0.53 3.35 12.00
N ALA A 9 -1.53 3.54 11.15
CA ALA A 9 -1.80 2.64 10.04
C ALA A 9 -0.65 2.74 9.03
N ILE A 10 0.12 1.66 8.90
CA ILE A 10 1.18 1.57 7.89
C ILE A 10 0.54 1.09 6.58
N SER A 11 0.64 1.92 5.55
CA SER A 11 0.17 1.56 4.21
C SER A 11 1.16 0.63 3.53
N VAL A 12 0.68 -0.52 3.07
CA VAL A 12 1.47 -1.49 2.28
C VAL A 12 1.96 -0.87 0.96
N VAL A 13 1.16 -0.02 0.33
CA VAL A 13 1.51 0.64 -0.95
C VAL A 13 2.66 1.61 -0.74
N THR A 14 2.60 2.40 0.33
CA THR A 14 3.67 3.36 0.65
C THR A 14 4.98 2.64 0.92
N LEU A 15 4.96 1.52 1.63
CA LEU A 15 6.16 0.72 1.83
C LEU A 15 6.67 0.13 0.51
N ALA A 16 5.80 -0.44 -0.31
CA ALA A 16 6.17 -1.01 -1.60
C ALA A 16 6.84 0.04 -2.51
N GLU A 17 6.27 1.24 -2.60
CA GLU A 17 6.83 2.37 -3.35
C GLU A 17 8.20 2.79 -2.81
N LEU A 18 8.33 3.01 -1.49
CA LEU A 18 9.58 3.44 -0.86
C LEU A 18 10.73 2.44 -1.06
N HIS A 19 10.39 1.15 -1.17
CA HIS A 19 11.36 0.08 -1.39
C HIS A 19 11.50 -0.34 -2.85
N GLY A 20 10.74 0.25 -3.79
CA GLY A 20 10.76 -0.12 -5.20
C GLY A 20 10.29 -1.55 -5.47
N LEU A 21 9.35 -2.05 -4.67
CA LEU A 21 8.81 -3.42 -4.75
C LEU A 21 7.38 -3.41 -5.31
N PRO A 22 6.94 -4.48 -5.99
CA PRO A 22 5.55 -4.63 -6.39
C PRO A 22 4.66 -5.06 -5.21
N VAL A 23 3.39 -4.63 -5.23
CA VAL A 23 2.34 -5.19 -4.38
C VAL A 23 1.72 -6.39 -5.11
N ILE A 24 1.91 -7.59 -4.58
CA ILE A 24 1.25 -8.80 -5.08
C ILE A 24 0.01 -9.05 -4.22
N THR A 25 -1.17 -9.15 -4.84
CA THR A 25 -2.44 -9.19 -4.10
C THR A 25 -3.51 -10.01 -4.82
N GLN A 26 -4.44 -10.58 -4.07
CA GLN A 26 -5.70 -11.15 -4.61
C GLN A 26 -6.90 -10.22 -4.37
N ASP A 27 -6.65 -9.10 -3.70
CA ASP A 27 -7.65 -8.09 -3.38
C ASP A 27 -7.80 -7.09 -4.53
N ASN A 28 -9.04 -6.68 -4.79
CA ASN A 28 -9.37 -5.70 -5.81
C ASN A 28 -9.26 -4.25 -5.30
N ASP A 29 -9.03 -4.03 -4.00
CA ASP A 29 -8.86 -2.70 -3.40
C ASP A 29 -7.75 -1.88 -4.08
N PHE A 30 -6.76 -2.54 -4.69
CA PHE A 30 -5.63 -1.88 -5.35
C PHE A 30 -5.86 -1.57 -6.84
N ALA A 31 -7.00 -1.96 -7.42
CA ALA A 31 -7.31 -1.70 -8.83
C ALA A 31 -7.31 -0.19 -9.18
N ALA A 32 -7.64 0.67 -8.21
CA ALA A 32 -7.61 2.12 -8.39
C ALA A 32 -6.19 2.69 -8.61
N LEU A 33 -5.14 1.90 -8.35
CA LEU A 33 -3.73 2.28 -8.52
C LEU A 33 -3.16 1.87 -9.88
N GLU A 34 -3.93 1.15 -10.71
CA GLU A 34 -3.49 0.74 -12.03
C GLU A 34 -3.10 1.96 -12.90
N GLY A 35 -1.88 1.92 -13.45
CA GLY A 35 -1.35 3.00 -14.28
C GLY A 35 -0.75 4.19 -13.51
N MET A 36 -0.78 4.18 -12.17
CA MET A 36 -0.05 5.19 -11.38
C MET A 36 1.47 4.99 -11.52
N THR A 37 2.19 6.10 -11.71
CA THR A 37 3.66 6.06 -11.75
C THR A 37 4.22 5.80 -10.35
N GLY A 38 5.17 4.86 -10.22
CA GLY A 38 5.84 4.55 -8.95
C GLY A 38 5.25 3.37 -8.18
N VAL A 39 4.06 2.89 -8.56
CA VAL A 39 3.42 1.73 -7.94
C VAL A 39 3.20 0.64 -8.98
N VAL A 40 3.60 -0.59 -8.66
CA VAL A 40 3.34 -1.78 -9.47
C VAL A 40 2.47 -2.72 -8.67
N VAL A 41 1.27 -3.03 -9.19
CA VAL A 41 0.35 -4.01 -8.59
C VAL A 41 0.27 -5.23 -9.50
N VAL A 42 0.37 -6.42 -8.92
CA VAL A 42 0.17 -7.69 -9.61
C VAL A 42 -0.97 -8.44 -8.93
N SER A 43 -2.07 -8.60 -9.65
CA SER A 43 -3.22 -9.39 -9.20
C SER A 43 -2.98 -10.87 -9.48
N VAL A 44 -3.26 -11.74 -8.50
CA VAL A 44 -3.10 -13.21 -8.61
C VAL A 44 -4.34 -14.01 -8.28
#